data_AF-A0A364MUV6-F1
#
_entry.id   AF-A0A364MUV6-F1
#
_cell.length_a   1.000
_cell.length_b   1.000
_cell.length_c   1.000
_cell.angle_alpha   90.00
_cell.angle_beta   90.00
_cell.angle_gamma   90.00
#
_symmetry.space_group_name_H-M   'P 1'
#
loop_
_entity.id
_entity.type
_entity.pdbx_description
1 polymer ?
#
loop_
_entity_poly.entity_id
_entity_poly.type
_entity_poly.pdbx_seq_one_letter_code
_entity_poly.pdbx_strand_id
1 'polypeptide(L)'
;MRSELVKGIIQLEPSDPPLIPRPPFGNDAAFAFGLTDLAIGYEPATGKDAENMETTIEPVTDADHNDYIMQKSPAEQLTNLGKIPELFVTGEALCHAPYDRCAVRLLEQAGMDIEHADLGKEYIHFNGYMSFMERSNLQIADRVCQWIQQH
;
A
#
# COMPACT_ATOMS: atom_id res chain seq x y z
N MET A 1 15.16 -10.16 7.13
CA MET A 1 15.20 -9.85 5.68
C MET A 1 16.54 -9.19 5.37
N ARG A 2 17.12 -9.44 4.20
CA ARG A 2 18.35 -8.78 3.73
C ARG A 2 17.98 -7.62 2.79
N SER A 3 17.45 -6.53 3.36
CA SER A 3 16.93 -5.42 2.55
C SER A 3 17.99 -4.73 1.70
N GLU A 4 19.26 -4.83 2.08
CA GLU A 4 20.40 -4.31 1.31
C GLU A 4 20.60 -4.98 -0.04
N LEU A 5 19.99 -6.16 -0.25
CA LEU A 5 20.04 -6.90 -1.51
C LEU A 5 18.83 -6.64 -2.41
N VAL A 6 17.86 -5.87 -1.95
CA VAL A 6 16.63 -5.55 -2.70
C VAL A 6 16.75 -4.13 -3.22
N LYS A 7 16.63 -3.96 -4.53
CA LYS A 7 16.70 -2.63 -5.17
C LYS A 7 15.40 -1.86 -5.14
N GLY A 8 14.28 -2.57 -5.19
CA GLY A 8 12.96 -1.98 -5.13
C GLY A 8 11.89 -3.03 -4.97
N ILE A 9 10.70 -2.61 -4.53
CA ILE A 9 9.47 -3.40 -4.51
C ILE A 9 8.52 -2.79 -5.53
N ILE A 10 7.85 -3.64 -6.31
CA ILE A 10 6.83 -3.19 -7.24
C ILE A 10 5.57 -3.98 -6.92
N GLN A 11 4.54 -3.28 -6.47
CA GLN A 11 3.22 -3.84 -6.21
C GLN A 11 2.32 -3.53 -7.40
N LEU A 12 2.16 -4.54 -8.25
CA LEU A 12 1.14 -4.55 -9.30
C LEU A 12 -0.12 -5.18 -8.71
N GLU A 13 -1.23 -4.46 -8.74
CA GLU A 13 -2.51 -4.93 -8.18
C GLU A 13 -2.42 -5.28 -6.69
N PRO A 14 -1.99 -4.34 -5.83
CA PRO A 14 -1.93 -4.56 -4.40
C PRO A 14 -3.30 -4.96 -3.85
N SER A 15 -3.28 -5.93 -2.95
CA SER A 15 -4.48 -6.51 -2.33
C SER A 15 -4.78 -5.86 -1.00
N ASP A 16 -6.06 -5.87 -0.66
CA ASP A 16 -6.66 -5.60 0.64
C ASP A 16 -6.35 -4.23 1.32
N PRO A 17 -7.33 -3.66 2.03
CA PRO A 17 -7.12 -2.45 2.82
C PRO A 17 -6.23 -2.75 4.04
N PRO A 18 -5.43 -1.78 4.51
CA PRO A 18 -4.59 -1.98 5.68
C PRO A 18 -5.43 -2.15 6.95
N LEU A 19 -4.91 -2.91 7.91
CA LEU A 19 -5.41 -3.21 9.26
C LEU A 19 -6.73 -4.01 9.31
N ILE A 20 -7.75 -3.53 8.61
CA ILE A 20 -9.12 -4.06 8.65
C ILE A 20 -9.64 -4.26 7.22
N PRO A 21 -9.91 -5.51 6.80
CA PRO A 21 -10.60 -5.82 5.55
C PRO A 21 -11.93 -5.06 5.45
N ARG A 22 -12.38 -4.81 4.22
CA ARG A 22 -13.67 -4.15 3.96
C ARG A 22 -14.68 -5.12 3.36
N PRO A 23 -15.99 -4.88 3.53
CA PRO A 23 -17.01 -5.71 2.89
C PRO A 23 -16.78 -5.80 1.37
N PRO A 24 -16.97 -6.97 0.75
CA PRO A 24 -17.50 -8.22 1.33
C PRO A 24 -16.46 -9.12 2.02
N PHE A 25 -15.19 -8.72 2.08
CA PHE A 25 -14.07 -9.59 2.48
C PHE A 25 -13.88 -9.70 4.00
N GLY A 26 -14.38 -8.73 4.76
CA GLY A 26 -14.37 -8.76 6.22
C GLY A 26 -14.69 -7.39 6.82
N ASN A 27 -14.72 -7.31 8.14
CA ASN A 27 -14.90 -6.06 8.92
C ASN A 27 -14.09 -6.04 10.22
N ASP A 28 -13.42 -7.15 10.56
CA ASP A 28 -12.69 -7.31 11.82
C ASP A 28 -11.19 -7.08 11.56
N ALA A 29 -10.47 -6.60 12.57
CA ALA A 29 -9.02 -6.42 12.46
C ALA A 29 -8.34 -7.75 12.09
N ALA A 30 -7.56 -7.73 11.00
CA ALA A 30 -6.93 -8.93 10.43
C ALA A 30 -5.45 -8.74 10.10
N PHE A 31 -4.96 -7.50 10.01
CA PHE A 31 -3.57 -7.20 9.69
C PHE A 31 -2.95 -6.43 10.84
N ALA A 32 -2.57 -7.13 11.91
CA ALA A 32 -2.05 -6.52 13.14
C ALA A 32 -0.87 -5.57 12.88
N PHE A 33 -0.03 -5.87 11.88
CA PHE A 33 1.13 -5.08 11.50
C PHE A 33 0.88 -4.18 10.28
N GLY A 34 -0.31 -3.64 10.14
CA GLY A 34 -0.67 -2.73 9.04
C GLY A 34 -1.09 -3.48 7.77
N LEU A 35 -0.15 -4.14 7.08
CA LEU A 35 -0.43 -4.90 5.85
C LEU A 35 -0.33 -6.41 6.02
N THR A 36 0.22 -6.87 7.15
CA THR A 36 0.45 -8.28 7.41
C THR A 36 -0.09 -8.66 8.78
N ASP A 37 -0.58 -9.89 8.90
CA ASP A 37 -0.86 -10.51 10.20
C ASP A 37 0.42 -11.07 10.84
N LEU A 38 1.44 -11.34 10.02
CA LEU A 38 2.74 -11.78 10.49
C LEU A 38 3.62 -10.60 10.91
N ALA A 39 4.40 -10.81 11.97
CA ALA A 39 5.29 -9.80 12.51
C ALA A 39 6.33 -9.33 11.48
N ILE A 40 6.33 -8.01 11.25
CA ILE A 40 7.36 -7.28 10.54
C ILE A 40 8.01 -6.26 11.50
N GLY A 41 9.26 -5.92 11.24
CA GLY A 41 10.05 -5.15 12.19
C GLY A 41 9.76 -3.65 12.15
N TYR A 42 9.34 -3.10 13.28
CA TYR A 42 9.12 -1.67 13.50
C TYR A 42 10.09 -1.10 14.57
N GLU A 43 10.33 0.21 14.50
CA GLU A 43 11.02 0.99 15.52
C GLU A 43 10.19 2.26 15.84
N PRO A 44 9.72 2.45 17.08
CA PRO A 44 9.79 1.53 18.22
C PRO A 44 9.14 0.17 17.96
N ALA A 45 9.55 -0.86 18.70
CA ALA A 45 9.00 -2.21 18.55
C ALA A 45 7.50 -2.24 18.92
N THR A 46 6.68 -2.78 18.01
CA THR A 46 5.21 -2.81 18.15
C THR A 46 4.71 -3.95 19.04
N GLY A 47 5.59 -4.82 19.53
CA GLY A 47 5.22 -5.98 20.36
C GLY A 47 5.08 -7.26 19.55
N LYS A 48 4.62 -8.34 20.20
CA LYS A 48 4.51 -9.67 19.55
C LYS A 48 3.32 -9.75 18.58
N ASP A 49 2.23 -9.09 18.94
CA ASP A 49 0.95 -9.10 18.23
C ASP A 49 0.55 -7.65 17.86
N ALA A 50 1.55 -6.78 17.65
CA ALA A 50 1.41 -5.35 17.39
C ALA A 50 0.67 -4.55 18.47
N GLU A 51 0.67 -5.03 19.72
CA GLU A 51 -0.08 -4.45 20.84
C GLU A 51 0.28 -2.99 21.20
N ASN A 52 1.46 -2.51 20.78
CA ASN A 52 1.90 -1.14 21.03
C ASN A 52 1.57 -0.19 19.87
N MET A 53 1.13 -0.69 18.71
CA MET A 53 0.73 0.13 17.58
C MET A 53 -0.69 0.65 17.78
N GLU A 54 -0.81 1.90 18.23
CA GLU A 54 -2.12 2.56 18.34
C GLU A 54 -2.59 3.06 16.97
N THR A 55 -3.90 2.91 16.68
CA THR A 55 -4.50 3.40 15.43
C THR A 55 -5.48 4.55 15.66
N THR A 56 -5.62 5.44 14.69
CA THR A 56 -6.64 6.49 14.64
C THR A 56 -7.43 6.42 13.34
N ILE A 57 -8.65 6.95 13.35
CA ILE A 57 -9.47 7.10 12.14
C ILE A 57 -9.33 8.52 11.61
N GLU A 58 -8.90 8.66 10.35
CA GLU A 58 -8.96 9.92 9.61
C GLU A 58 -10.17 9.87 8.66
N PRO A 59 -11.18 10.73 8.85
CA PRO A 59 -12.35 10.73 7.98
C PRO A 59 -11.98 11.27 6.60
N VAL A 60 -12.48 10.65 5.54
CA VAL A 60 -12.29 11.17 4.17
C VAL A 60 -13.41 12.15 3.82
N THR A 61 -13.07 13.17 3.04
CA THR A 61 -13.97 14.28 2.71
C THR A 61 -14.80 14.05 1.45
N ASP A 62 -14.51 13.01 0.68
CA ASP A 62 -15.23 12.67 -0.54
C ASP A 62 -15.97 11.33 -0.42
N ALA A 63 -16.97 11.12 -1.28
CA ALA A 63 -17.85 9.95 -1.22
C ALA A 63 -17.24 8.67 -1.80
N ASP A 64 -16.08 8.77 -2.47
CA ASP A 64 -15.47 7.68 -3.21
C ASP A 64 -14.41 6.92 -2.40
N HIS A 65 -14.09 7.42 -1.19
CA HIS A 65 -13.11 6.84 -0.29
C HIS A 65 -13.69 6.43 1.06
N ASN A 66 -13.06 5.43 1.66
CA ASN A 66 -13.36 5.01 3.02
C ASN A 66 -12.49 5.77 4.00
N ASP A 67 -13.01 5.99 5.21
CA ASP A 67 -12.23 6.45 6.37
C ASP A 67 -10.90 5.69 6.48
N TYR A 68 -9.81 6.44 6.63
CA TYR A 68 -8.49 5.87 6.74
C TYR A 68 -8.23 5.42 8.17
N ILE A 69 -7.77 4.18 8.34
CA ILE A 69 -7.30 3.68 9.62
C ILE A 69 -5.78 3.79 9.58
N MET A 70 -5.24 4.70 10.38
CA MET A 70 -3.85 5.14 10.34
C MET A 70 -3.16 4.85 11.67
N GLN A 71 -1.82 4.83 11.70
CA GLN A 71 -1.10 4.80 12.98
C GLN A 71 -1.33 6.14 13.71
N LYS A 72 -1.38 6.11 15.03
CA LYS A 72 -1.40 7.34 15.83
C LYS A 72 0.00 7.95 15.85
N SER A 73 0.08 9.28 15.84
CA SER A 73 1.37 9.97 15.88
C SER A 73 2.00 9.97 17.29
N PRO A 74 3.32 9.75 17.43
CA PRO A 74 4.28 9.43 16.37
C PRO A 74 4.14 7.98 15.92
N ALA A 75 4.18 7.75 14.61
CA ALA A 75 4.03 6.40 14.06
C ALA A 75 5.32 5.59 14.18
N GLU A 76 5.15 4.30 14.39
CA GLU A 76 6.23 3.33 14.36
C GLU A 76 6.77 3.18 12.93
N GLN A 77 8.09 3.11 12.79
CA GLN A 77 8.79 3.13 11.51
C GLN A 77 9.25 1.73 11.10
N LEU A 78 8.99 1.32 9.87
CA LEU A 78 9.45 0.05 9.33
C LEU A 78 10.98 0.01 9.24
N THR A 79 11.57 -0.98 9.90
CA THR A 79 13.04 -1.10 10.01
C THR A 79 13.71 -1.54 8.70
N ASN A 80 13.29 -2.68 8.15
CA ASN A 80 13.93 -3.28 6.99
C ASN A 80 13.27 -2.84 5.68
N LEU A 81 11.94 -2.84 5.64
CA LEU A 81 11.14 -2.49 4.46
C LEU A 81 11.22 -0.99 4.15
N GLY A 82 11.24 -0.13 5.17
CA GLY A 82 11.36 1.33 5.01
C GLY A 82 12.66 1.81 4.37
N LYS A 83 13.59 0.89 4.06
CA LYS A 83 14.85 1.20 3.36
C LYS A 83 14.80 0.90 1.87
N ILE A 84 13.70 0.35 1.37
CA ILE A 84 13.55 -0.10 -0.01
C ILE A 84 12.55 0.83 -0.70
N PRO A 85 12.90 1.45 -1.84
CA PRO A 85 11.95 2.23 -2.60
C PRO A 85 10.87 1.31 -3.19
N GLU A 86 9.65 1.81 -3.25
CA GLU A 86 8.51 1.03 -3.70
C GLU A 86 7.65 1.78 -4.71
N LEU A 87 7.25 1.07 -5.78
CA LEU A 87 6.22 1.51 -6.71
C LEU A 87 4.91 0.80 -6.37
N PHE A 88 3.90 1.56 -5.99
CA PHE A 88 2.55 1.08 -5.71
C PHE A 88 1.65 1.42 -6.90
N VAL A 89 1.14 0.42 -7.63
CA VAL A 89 0.37 0.64 -8.87
C VAL A 89 -1.12 0.35 -8.64
N THR A 90 -1.95 1.38 -8.72
CA THR A 90 -3.41 1.28 -8.59
C THR A 90 -4.07 1.34 -9.95
N GLY A 91 -4.86 0.32 -10.26
CA GLY A 91 -5.68 0.30 -11.48
C GLY A 91 -6.95 1.15 -11.37
N GLU A 92 -7.38 1.75 -12.49
CA GLU A 92 -8.54 2.64 -12.57
C GLU A 92 -9.84 1.94 -12.15
N ALA A 93 -10.04 0.69 -12.59
CA ALA A 93 -11.24 -0.10 -12.31
C ALA A 93 -10.97 -1.19 -11.26
N LEU A 94 -9.93 -1.02 -10.44
CA LEU A 94 -9.60 -1.95 -9.38
C LEU A 94 -10.62 -1.84 -8.24
N CYS A 95 -11.18 -2.95 -7.77
CA CYS A 95 -12.08 -2.96 -6.62
C CYS A 95 -11.40 -2.48 -5.32
N HIS A 96 -10.07 -2.49 -5.29
CA HIS A 96 -9.24 -2.04 -4.18
C HIS A 96 -8.89 -0.54 -4.22
N ALA A 97 -9.08 0.13 -5.36
CA ALA A 97 -8.73 1.55 -5.56
C ALA A 97 -9.26 2.52 -4.46
N PRO A 98 -10.47 2.33 -3.87
CA PRO A 98 -10.95 3.19 -2.78
C PRO A 98 -10.12 3.17 -1.50
N TYR A 99 -9.23 2.20 -1.30
CA TYR A 99 -8.39 2.08 -0.11
C TYR A 99 -6.90 1.95 -0.40
N ASP A 100 -6.48 1.78 -1.65
CA ASP A 100 -5.07 1.84 -2.05
C ASP A 100 -4.37 3.11 -1.54
N ARG A 101 -5.06 4.26 -1.61
CA ARG A 101 -4.55 5.51 -1.01
C ARG A 101 -4.32 5.41 0.49
N CYS A 102 -5.17 4.66 1.21
CA CYS A 102 -5.00 4.42 2.64
C CYS A 102 -3.75 3.56 2.91
N ALA A 103 -3.54 2.52 2.11
CA ALA A 103 -2.36 1.65 2.22
C ALA A 103 -1.08 2.46 1.98
N VAL A 104 -1.04 3.24 0.89
CA VAL A 104 0.09 4.14 0.57
C VAL A 104 0.38 5.07 1.74
N ARG A 105 -0.62 5.80 2.25
CA ARG A 105 -0.40 6.75 3.36
C ARG A 105 0.07 6.05 4.64
N LEU A 106 -0.43 4.85 4.94
CA LEU A 106 -0.04 4.11 6.13
C LEU A 106 1.42 3.65 6.04
N LEU A 107 1.86 3.22 4.86
CA LEU A 107 3.25 2.84 4.62
C LEU A 107 4.20 4.06 4.59
N GLU A 108 3.79 5.17 3.98
CA GLU A 108 4.52 6.45 4.04
C GLU A 108 4.70 6.90 5.50
N GLN A 109 3.64 6.79 6.31
CA GLN A 109 3.69 7.10 7.73
C GLN A 109 4.67 6.18 8.49
N ALA A 110 4.80 4.93 8.05
CA ALA A 110 5.76 3.97 8.55
C ALA A 110 7.19 4.17 7.98
N GLY A 111 7.45 5.26 7.25
CA GLY A 111 8.78 5.63 6.78
C GLY A 111 9.22 4.95 5.49
N MET A 112 8.29 4.37 4.72
CA MET A 112 8.60 3.86 3.38
C MET A 112 8.69 4.99 2.35
N ASP A 113 9.61 4.83 1.40
CA ASP A 113 9.72 5.69 0.21
C ASP A 113 8.86 5.09 -0.91
N ILE A 114 7.65 5.64 -1.08
CA ILE A 114 6.63 5.08 -1.98
C ILE A 114 6.26 6.08 -3.07
N GLU A 115 6.33 5.61 -4.30
CA GLU A 115 5.71 6.27 -5.44
C GLU A 115 4.35 5.61 -5.73
N HIS A 116 3.26 6.38 -5.65
CA HIS A 116 1.92 5.91 -6.00
C HIS A 116 1.57 6.22 -7.46
N ALA A 117 1.56 5.19 -8.30
CA ALA A 117 1.10 5.26 -9.68
C ALA A 117 -0.40 4.95 -9.75
N ASP A 118 -1.23 6.00 -9.64
CA ASP A 118 -2.67 5.95 -9.88
C ASP A 118 -2.92 6.04 -11.40
N LEU A 119 -3.09 4.88 -12.05
CA LEU A 119 -3.11 4.76 -13.51
C LEU A 119 -4.22 5.60 -14.16
N GLY A 120 -5.39 5.72 -13.51
CA GLY A 120 -6.48 6.56 -14.00
C GLY A 120 -6.13 8.04 -14.04
N LYS A 121 -5.38 8.53 -13.03
CA LYS A 121 -4.86 9.91 -13.00
C LYS A 121 -3.71 10.14 -13.97
N GLU A 122 -2.97 9.09 -14.30
CA GLU A 122 -1.91 9.10 -15.31
C GLU A 122 -2.43 8.89 -16.75
N TYR A 123 -3.75 8.92 -16.95
CA TYR A 123 -4.43 8.72 -18.24
C TYR A 123 -4.22 7.34 -18.87
N ILE A 124 -3.90 6.33 -18.05
CA ILE A 124 -3.87 4.92 -18.43
C ILE A 124 -5.20 4.32 -17.96
N HIS A 125 -6.14 4.21 -18.89
CA HIS A 125 -7.53 3.84 -18.59
C HIS A 125 -7.81 2.35 -18.84
N PHE A 126 -9.00 1.91 -18.41
CA PHE A 126 -9.59 0.60 -18.67
C PHE A 126 -8.71 -0.57 -18.19
N ASN A 127 -8.18 -0.48 -16.97
CA ASN A 127 -7.39 -1.53 -16.34
C ASN A 127 -8.01 -1.95 -14.99
N GLY A 128 -8.14 -3.26 -14.79
CA GLY A 128 -8.62 -3.88 -13.56
C GLY A 128 -7.55 -4.74 -12.86
N TYR A 129 -8.00 -5.74 -12.11
CA TYR A 129 -7.16 -6.62 -11.27
C TYR A 129 -6.20 -7.53 -12.04
N MET A 130 -6.32 -7.69 -13.35
CA MET A 130 -5.39 -8.50 -14.14
C MET A 130 -4.83 -7.66 -15.30
N SER A 131 -4.26 -6.52 -14.94
CA SER A 131 -3.64 -5.49 -15.77
C SER A 131 -2.75 -6.05 -16.87
N PHE A 132 -2.03 -7.15 -16.63
CA PHE A 132 -1.18 -7.79 -17.64
C PHE A 132 -1.98 -8.43 -18.80
N MET A 133 -3.26 -8.75 -18.59
CA MET A 133 -4.18 -9.25 -19.63
C MET A 133 -5.01 -8.14 -20.29
N GLU A 134 -4.98 -6.93 -19.74
CA GLU A 134 -5.77 -5.80 -20.25
C GLU A 134 -5.14 -5.22 -21.51
N ARG A 135 -5.95 -4.49 -22.29
CA ARG A 135 -5.45 -3.82 -23.52
C ARG A 135 -4.40 -2.75 -23.25
N SER A 136 -4.41 -2.18 -22.05
CA SER A 136 -3.45 -1.19 -21.56
C SER A 136 -2.19 -1.81 -20.96
N ASN A 137 -2.02 -3.14 -20.99
CA ASN A 137 -0.89 -3.84 -20.37
C ASN A 137 0.49 -3.29 -20.76
N LEU A 138 0.71 -2.95 -22.03
CA LEU A 138 1.98 -2.39 -22.50
C LEU A 138 2.22 -0.97 -21.98
N GLN A 139 1.17 -0.17 -21.81
CA GLN A 139 1.30 1.17 -21.22
C GLN A 139 1.68 1.09 -19.74
N ILE A 140 1.08 0.13 -19.03
CA ILE A 140 1.40 -0.17 -17.62
C ILE A 140 2.84 -0.69 -17.51
N ALA A 141 3.23 -1.62 -18.38
CA ALA A 141 4.60 -2.13 -18.42
C ALA A 141 5.63 -1.03 -18.70
N ASP A 142 5.35 -0.15 -19.67
CA ASP A 142 6.23 1.00 -19.97
C ASP A 142 6.38 1.93 -18.76
N ARG A 143 5.28 2.21 -18.07
CA ARG A 143 5.29 3.03 -16.84
C ARG A 143 6.13 2.39 -15.72
N VAL A 144 5.99 1.09 -15.51
CA VAL A 144 6.79 0.33 -14.55
C VAL A 144 8.26 0.30 -14.96
N CYS A 145 8.57 0.10 -16.25
CA CYS A 145 9.94 0.12 -16.76
C CYS A 145 10.62 1.48 -16.58
N GLN A 146 9.88 2.58 -16.73
CA GLN A 146 10.41 3.92 -16.47
C GLN A 146 10.85 4.07 -15.00
N TRP A 147 10.04 3.57 -14.06
CA TRP A 147 10.41 3.60 -12.64
C TRP A 147 11.65 2.75 -12.36
N ILE A 148 11.73 1.55 -12.94
CA ILE A 148 12.89 0.66 -12.84
C ILE A 148 14.17 1.32 -13.39
N GLN A 149 14.07 2.15 -14.43
CA GLN A 149 15.23 2.84 -15.00
C GLN A 149 15.74 4.00 -14.13
N GLN A 150 14.90 4.50 -13.21
CA GLN A 150 15.21 5.64 -12.35
C GLN A 150 15.77 5.25 -10.97
N HIS A 151 15.60 3.99 -10.55
CA HIS A 151 15.98 3.46 -9.23
C HIS A 151 17.03 2.35 -9.32
#